data_AF-A0A6C0F2D2-F1
#
_entry.id   AF-A0A6C0F2D2-F1
#
_cell.length_a   1.000
_cell.length_b   1.000
_cell.length_c   1.000
_cell.angle_alpha   90.00
_cell.angle_beta   90.00
_cell.angle_gamma   90.00
#
_symmetry.space_group_name_H-M   'P 1'
#
loop_
_entity.id
_entity.type
_entity.pdbx_description
1 polymer ?
#
loop_
_entity_poly.entity_id
_entity_poly.type
_entity_poly.pdbx_seq_one_letter_code
_entity_poly.pdbx_strand_id
1 'polypeptide(L)'
;MSLCIGVKKNGVQCDVIVVGEGQHLRCKTHKKTLEKVGPNQIRRDEMKYTHTRMTMEIYNHFQAILQLLLGAEYERQIRARSAAIREETIRYQLDLHSLEETITRETEENGGINADRPFIERRRAELNERWRIRAEQRAQMRQQHVHHQAVQAAVGGELAQLANDRQNVHTAVVVQKVKETMQKVLQIPVPPEYQTETLKTSGEIILECGLSRQAAWQMMAKYCGDEDIYDLGRGIYARVLNSVWQYIKASPHAADLKKILASEMRDNIGMCAQGNLSRLCNILSGYMEGLVVDVKSKNEVIGERLAPLMDIDNAEERAAAGLRVLEELHVPNEEHDIWLQPLIEA
;
A
#
# COMPACT_ATOMS: atom_id res chain seq x y z
N MET A 1 5.20 49.78 7.85
CA MET A 1 4.40 48.76 7.11
C MET A 1 5.35 48.04 6.17
N SER A 2 5.40 46.71 6.22
CA SER A 2 6.27 45.91 5.35
C SER A 2 5.48 44.82 4.65
N LEU A 3 5.91 44.41 3.46
CA LEU A 3 5.35 43.24 2.80
C LEU A 3 5.74 41.97 3.56
N CYS A 4 4.81 41.01 3.58
CA CYS A 4 5.06 39.70 4.15
C CYS A 4 6.22 38.99 3.41
N ILE A 5 7.22 38.51 4.16
CA ILE A 5 8.39 37.81 3.59
C ILE A 5 8.08 36.39 3.09
N GLY A 6 6.90 35.84 3.41
CA GLY A 6 6.53 34.48 3.04
C GLY A 6 6.29 34.28 1.55
N VAL A 7 6.45 33.05 1.08
CA VAL A 7 6.22 32.65 -0.31
C VAL A 7 4.98 31.76 -0.37
N LYS A 8 4.05 32.12 -1.25
CA LYS A 8 2.82 31.33 -1.49
C LYS A 8 3.20 30.00 -2.15
N LYS A 9 2.31 29.00 -2.08
CA LYS A 9 2.53 27.67 -2.71
C LYS A 9 2.76 27.72 -4.22
N ASN A 10 2.32 28.78 -4.89
CA ASN A 10 2.57 29.02 -6.31
C ASN A 10 3.96 29.63 -6.59
N GLY A 11 4.82 29.80 -5.59
CA GLY A 11 6.17 30.34 -5.71
C GLY A 11 6.26 31.86 -5.86
N VAL A 12 5.14 32.57 -5.65
CA VAL A 12 5.09 34.05 -5.69
C VAL A 12 5.22 34.60 -4.26
N GLN A 13 5.97 35.70 -4.12
CA GLN A 13 6.08 36.40 -2.83
C GLN A 13 4.71 36.89 -2.36
N CYS A 14 4.49 36.82 -1.05
CA CYS A 14 3.27 37.32 -0.46
C CYS A 14 3.18 38.85 -0.59
N ASP A 15 2.05 39.29 -1.13
CA ASP A 15 1.65 40.69 -1.35
C ASP A 15 0.92 41.30 -0.14
N VAL A 16 0.63 40.50 0.89
CA VAL A 16 -0.08 40.97 2.08
C VAL A 16 0.82 41.91 2.89
N ILE A 17 0.34 43.14 3.12
CA ILE A 17 0.98 44.13 3.97
C ILE A 17 0.80 43.74 5.44
N VAL A 18 1.90 43.75 6.20
CA VAL A 18 1.90 43.54 7.64
C VAL A 18 2.02 44.90 8.35
N VAL A 19 1.06 45.18 9.23
CA VAL A 19 0.96 46.43 10.01
C VAL A 19 1.14 46.08 11.49
N GLY A 20 2.21 46.59 12.12
CA GLY A 20 2.53 46.39 13.54
C GLY A 20 4.03 46.50 13.83
N GLU A 21 4.37 47.01 15.02
CA GLU A 21 5.76 47.14 15.50
C GLU A 21 6.33 45.77 15.92
N GLY A 22 7.47 45.39 15.34
CA GLY A 22 8.54 44.75 16.13
C GLY A 22 8.84 43.25 15.99
N GLN A 23 7.91 42.34 15.63
CA GLN A 23 8.25 40.90 15.78
C GLN A 23 7.82 39.90 14.70
N HIS A 24 6.92 40.25 13.78
CA HIS A 24 6.43 39.26 12.81
C HIS A 24 6.45 39.79 11.37
N LEU A 25 7.46 39.36 10.60
CA LEU A 25 7.63 39.67 9.18
C LEU A 25 6.64 38.91 8.26
N ARG A 26 5.72 38.12 8.82
CA ARG A 26 4.83 37.21 8.09
C ARG A 26 3.37 37.52 8.39
N CYS A 27 2.51 37.46 7.37
CA CYS A 27 1.06 37.61 7.53
C CYS A 27 0.46 36.45 8.36
N LYS A 28 -0.79 36.62 8.83
CA LYS A 28 -1.48 35.62 9.68
C LYS A 28 -1.44 34.20 9.11
N THR A 29 -1.62 34.05 7.79
CA THR A 29 -1.61 32.74 7.13
C THR A 29 -0.22 32.10 7.14
N HIS A 30 0.82 32.85 6.79
CA HIS A 30 2.19 32.34 6.83
C HIS A 30 2.68 32.11 8.26
N LYS A 31 2.21 32.90 9.24
CA LYS A 31 2.46 32.66 10.66
C LYS A 31 1.85 31.33 11.12
N LYS A 32 0.61 31.01 10.75
CA LYS A 32 0.01 29.69 11.02
C LYS A 32 0.81 28.54 10.42
N THR A 33 1.32 28.71 9.21
CA THR A 33 2.19 27.69 8.59
C THR A 33 3.49 27.54 9.37
N LEU A 34 4.15 28.64 9.73
CA LEU A 34 5.37 28.66 10.54
C LEU A 34 5.16 27.92 11.87
N GLU A 35 4.06 28.21 12.57
CA GLU A 35 3.69 27.56 13.84
C GLU A 35 3.36 26.07 13.70
N LYS A 36 3.06 25.61 12.49
CA LYS A 36 2.76 24.21 12.18
C LYS A 36 4.00 23.42 11.77
N VAL A 37 4.85 23.99 10.91
CA VAL A 37 5.95 23.24 10.31
C VAL A 37 7.31 23.50 10.94
N GLY A 38 7.51 24.67 11.55
CA GLY A 38 8.77 25.11 12.10
C GLY A 38 9.50 26.14 11.22
N PRO A 39 10.39 26.96 11.81
CA PRO A 39 11.14 28.02 11.12
C PRO A 39 12.07 27.54 10.01
N ASN A 40 12.72 26.38 10.14
CA ASN A 40 13.66 25.89 9.13
C ASN A 40 12.92 25.15 8.02
N GLN A 41 11.91 24.34 8.38
CA GLN A 41 11.08 23.65 7.41
C GLN A 41 10.32 24.63 6.49
N ILE A 42 9.77 25.73 7.02
CA ILE A 42 9.07 26.71 6.17
C ILE A 42 10.02 27.35 5.15
N ARG A 43 11.27 27.63 5.51
CA ARG A 43 12.27 28.19 4.57
C ARG A 43 12.56 27.22 3.42
N ARG A 44 12.72 25.93 3.72
CA ARG A 44 12.91 24.87 2.70
C ARG A 44 11.68 24.76 1.80
N ASP A 45 10.49 24.76 2.39
CA ASP A 45 9.23 24.67 1.64
C ASP A 45 9.06 25.87 0.69
N GLU A 46 9.34 27.08 1.17
CA GLU A 46 9.24 28.32 0.39
C GLU A 46 10.25 28.36 -0.75
N MET A 47 11.49 27.97 -0.52
CA MET A 47 12.52 27.83 -1.56
C MET A 47 12.08 26.83 -2.64
N LYS A 48 11.53 25.69 -2.22
CA LYS A 48 10.96 24.69 -3.14
C LYS A 48 9.80 25.24 -3.95
N TYR A 49 8.91 26.05 -3.37
CA TYR A 49 7.81 26.67 -4.11
C TYR A 49 8.33 27.61 -5.19
N THR A 50 9.33 28.44 -4.88
CA THR A 50 9.98 29.32 -5.86
C THR A 50 10.61 28.53 -7.01
N HIS A 51 11.38 27.48 -6.70
CA HIS A 51 12.00 26.63 -7.72
C HIS A 51 10.96 25.90 -8.59
N THR A 52 9.87 25.43 -7.99
CA THR A 52 8.77 24.79 -8.73
C THR A 52 8.14 25.78 -9.72
N ARG A 53 7.95 27.04 -9.32
CA ARG A 53 7.45 28.11 -10.20
C ARG A 53 8.43 28.39 -11.34
N MET A 54 9.72 28.60 -11.05
CA MET A 54 10.75 28.85 -12.06
C MET A 54 10.80 27.73 -13.10
N THR A 55 10.81 26.48 -12.64
CA THR A 55 10.78 25.31 -13.51
C THR A 55 9.53 25.31 -14.41
N MET A 56 8.36 25.60 -13.84
CA MET A 56 7.11 25.68 -14.61
C MET A 56 7.12 26.83 -15.63
N GLU A 57 7.72 27.99 -15.28
CA GLU A 57 7.88 29.12 -16.20
C GLU A 57 8.78 28.77 -17.38
N ILE A 58 9.89 28.05 -17.14
CA ILE A 58 10.74 27.50 -18.20
C ILE A 58 9.92 26.56 -19.08
N TYR A 59 9.19 25.61 -18.50
CA TYR A 59 8.34 24.70 -19.27
C TYR A 59 7.34 25.45 -20.15
N ASN A 60 6.61 26.42 -19.59
CA ASN A 60 5.60 27.18 -20.30
C ASN A 60 6.20 28.03 -21.43
N HIS A 61 7.34 28.68 -21.18
CA HIS A 61 8.07 29.47 -22.18
C HIS A 61 8.46 28.61 -23.39
N PHE A 62 9.10 27.46 -23.14
CA PHE A 62 9.49 26.56 -24.22
C PHE A 62 8.29 25.89 -24.89
N GLN A 63 7.24 25.55 -24.14
CA GLN A 63 6.04 24.95 -24.72
C GLN A 63 5.37 25.88 -25.75
N ALA A 64 5.32 27.19 -25.47
CA ALA A 64 4.78 28.18 -26.40
C ALA A 64 5.60 28.26 -27.70
N ILE A 65 6.93 28.11 -27.62
CA ILE A 65 7.83 28.12 -28.78
C ILE A 65 7.71 26.81 -29.58
N LEU A 66 7.72 25.67 -28.88
CA LEU A 66 7.71 24.34 -29.49
C LEU A 66 6.45 24.07 -30.34
N GLN A 67 5.32 24.68 -30.00
CA GLN A 67 4.08 24.57 -30.78
C GLN A 67 4.22 25.09 -32.23
N LEU A 68 5.20 25.95 -32.50
CA LEU A 68 5.41 26.61 -33.79
C LEU A 68 6.55 26.00 -34.61
N LEU A 69 7.23 24.97 -34.09
CA LEU A 69 8.47 24.45 -34.65
C LEU A 69 8.34 23.00 -35.09
N LEU A 70 9.10 22.64 -36.14
CA LEU A 70 9.17 21.29 -36.68
C LEU A 70 10.63 20.91 -36.96
N GLY A 71 10.90 19.61 -37.05
CA GLY A 71 12.19 19.06 -37.47
C GLY A 71 13.36 19.45 -36.56
N ALA A 72 14.50 19.79 -37.15
CA ALA A 72 15.76 20.02 -36.42
C ALA A 72 15.70 21.19 -35.42
N GLU A 73 14.90 22.22 -35.69
CA GLU A 73 14.75 23.36 -34.78
C GLU A 73 13.90 23.00 -33.55
N TYR A 74 12.87 22.15 -33.73
CA TYR A 74 12.10 21.59 -32.60
C TYR A 74 13.03 20.81 -31.64
N GLU A 75 13.88 19.93 -32.17
CA GLU A 75 14.83 19.18 -31.35
C GLU A 75 15.85 20.08 -30.63
N ARG A 76 16.32 21.14 -31.31
CA ARG A 76 17.22 22.13 -30.71
C ARG A 76 16.57 22.81 -29.51
N GLN A 77 15.31 23.23 -29.63
CA GLN A 77 14.59 23.85 -28.53
C GLN A 77 14.29 22.87 -27.37
N ILE A 78 14.04 21.59 -27.65
CA ILE A 78 13.91 20.56 -26.60
C ILE A 78 15.21 20.40 -25.80
N ARG A 79 16.36 20.41 -26.49
CA ARG A 79 17.68 20.35 -25.84
C ARG A 79 17.94 21.62 -25.00
N ALA A 80 17.59 22.79 -25.52
CA ALA A 80 17.69 24.06 -24.81
C ALA A 80 16.80 24.10 -23.56
N ARG A 81 15.54 23.64 -23.65
CA ARG A 81 14.63 23.49 -22.50
C ARG A 81 15.25 22.60 -21.42
N SER A 82 15.74 21.44 -21.83
CA SER A 82 16.37 20.47 -20.92
C SER A 82 17.62 21.06 -20.24
N ALA A 83 18.40 21.88 -20.95
CA ALA A 83 19.54 22.58 -20.38
C ALA A 83 19.12 23.65 -19.36
N ALA A 84 18.11 24.47 -19.69
CA ALA A 84 17.58 25.50 -18.79
C ALA A 84 17.00 24.89 -17.50
N ILE A 85 16.26 23.78 -17.59
CA ILE A 85 15.76 23.06 -16.41
C ILE A 85 16.91 22.53 -15.55
N ARG A 86 17.97 21.98 -16.16
CA ARG A 86 19.15 21.52 -15.42
C ARG A 86 19.86 22.66 -14.71
N GLU A 87 20.04 23.80 -15.38
CA GLU A 87 20.64 25.00 -14.79
C GLU A 87 19.83 25.46 -13.57
N GLU A 88 18.51 25.55 -13.71
CA GLU A 88 17.62 25.95 -12.61
C GLU A 88 17.62 24.91 -11.46
N THR A 89 17.75 23.63 -11.78
CA THR A 89 17.90 22.57 -10.77
C THR A 89 19.23 22.70 -10.01
N ILE A 90 20.33 22.98 -10.71
CA ILE A 90 21.64 23.22 -10.08
C ILE A 90 21.57 24.45 -9.18
N ARG A 91 20.95 25.55 -9.64
CA ARG A 91 20.74 26.76 -8.84
C ARG A 91 19.99 26.45 -7.55
N TYR A 92 18.86 25.74 -7.64
CA TYR A 92 18.10 25.31 -6.47
C TYR A 92 18.92 24.45 -5.50
N GLN A 93 19.76 23.55 -6.01
CA GLN A 93 20.64 22.73 -5.15
C GLN A 93 21.69 23.58 -4.42
N LEU A 94 22.28 24.57 -5.08
CA LEU A 94 23.22 25.50 -4.46
C LEU A 94 22.55 26.37 -3.41
N ASP A 95 21.37 26.91 -3.72
CA ASP A 95 20.57 27.71 -2.79
C ASP A 95 20.16 26.88 -1.56
N LEU A 96 19.74 25.63 -1.77
CA LEU A 96 19.39 24.71 -0.70
C LEU A 96 20.62 24.40 0.17
N HIS A 97 21.77 24.15 -0.43
CA HIS A 97 23.02 23.93 0.32
C HIS A 97 23.39 25.13 1.18
N SER A 98 23.34 26.35 0.61
CA SER A 98 23.59 27.58 1.36
C SER A 98 22.59 27.80 2.50
N LEU A 99 21.32 27.42 2.28
CA LEU A 99 20.30 27.43 3.32
C LEU A 99 20.61 26.43 4.43
N GLU A 100 21.04 25.20 4.11
CA GLU A 100 21.44 24.20 5.10
C GLU A 100 22.63 24.65 5.94
N GLU A 101 23.66 25.24 5.30
CA GLU A 101 24.80 25.81 6.01
C GLU A 101 24.36 26.90 6.98
N THR A 102 23.45 27.77 6.54
CA THR A 102 22.89 28.83 7.38
C THR A 102 22.12 28.25 8.57
N ILE A 103 21.26 27.25 8.33
CA ILE A 103 20.51 26.56 9.40
C ILE A 103 21.46 25.86 10.37
N THR A 104 22.53 25.26 9.87
CA THR A 104 23.54 24.58 10.69
C THR A 104 24.24 25.58 11.61
N ARG A 105 24.72 26.71 11.05
CA ARG A 105 25.31 27.80 11.83
C ARG A 105 24.35 28.37 12.88
N GLU A 106 23.10 28.66 12.50
CA GLU A 106 22.06 29.14 13.43
C GLU A 106 21.78 28.11 14.55
N THR A 107 21.86 26.82 14.24
CA THR A 107 21.68 25.74 15.22
C THR A 107 22.86 25.66 16.19
N GLU A 108 24.08 25.80 15.70
CA GLU A 108 25.31 25.86 16.51
C GLU A 108 25.31 27.09 17.43
N GLU A 109 24.94 28.26 16.92
CA GLU A 109 24.77 29.50 17.68
C GLU A 109 23.71 29.36 18.77
N ASN A 110 22.66 28.56 18.52
CA ASN A 110 21.62 28.23 19.48
C ASN A 110 21.98 27.03 20.39
N GLY A 111 23.27 26.79 20.65
CA GLY A 111 23.75 25.74 21.55
C GLY A 111 23.52 24.32 21.05
N GLY A 112 23.42 24.13 19.73
CA GLY A 112 23.12 22.85 19.09
C GLY A 112 21.65 22.46 19.10
N ILE A 113 20.75 23.34 19.55
CA ILE A 113 19.32 23.07 19.63
C ILE A 113 18.64 23.43 18.31
N ASN A 114 18.20 22.42 17.57
CA ASN A 114 17.42 22.60 16.34
C ASN A 114 16.08 23.30 16.64
N ALA A 115 15.87 24.48 16.04
CA ALA A 115 14.66 25.28 16.21
C ALA A 115 13.36 24.59 15.76
N ASP A 116 13.44 23.60 14.85
CA ASP A 116 12.29 22.82 14.40
C ASP A 116 11.91 21.70 15.37
N ARG A 117 12.77 21.37 16.37
CA ARG A 117 12.58 20.22 17.26
C ARG A 117 11.20 20.17 17.93
N PRO A 118 10.66 21.26 18.53
CA PRO A 118 9.32 21.23 19.14
C PRO A 118 8.21 20.91 18.14
N PHE A 119 8.35 21.33 16.88
CA PHE A 119 7.38 21.10 15.82
C PHE A 119 7.46 19.67 15.30
N ILE A 120 8.68 19.12 15.18
CA ILE A 120 8.93 17.72 14.84
C ILE A 120 8.33 16.80 15.90
N GLU A 121 8.59 17.08 17.18
CA GLU A 121 8.07 16.31 18.31
C GLU A 121 6.54 16.36 18.37
N ARG A 122 5.93 17.55 18.20
CA ARG A 122 4.47 17.70 18.12
C ARG A 122 3.87 16.86 16.99
N ARG A 123 4.47 16.91 15.79
CA ARG A 123 4.01 16.12 14.63
C ARG A 123 4.14 14.63 14.87
N ARG A 124 5.23 14.19 15.51
CA ARG A 124 5.44 12.78 15.90
C ARG A 124 4.39 12.35 16.93
N ALA A 125 4.08 13.19 17.92
CA ALA A 125 3.05 12.92 18.91
C ALA A 125 1.66 12.84 18.27
N GLU A 126 1.28 13.79 17.40
CA GLU A 126 0.02 13.74 16.65
C GLU A 126 -0.10 12.50 15.77
N LEU A 127 0.99 12.08 15.11
CA LEU A 127 1.02 10.85 14.34
C LEU A 127 0.83 9.64 15.25
N ASN A 128 1.59 9.53 16.33
CA ASN A 128 1.47 8.44 17.30
C ASN A 128 0.06 8.35 17.88
N GLU A 129 -0.57 9.49 18.17
CA GLU A 129 -1.95 9.56 18.64
C GLU A 129 -2.93 9.06 17.57
N ARG A 130 -2.77 9.48 16.31
CA ARG A 130 -3.58 8.96 15.20
C ARG A 130 -3.39 7.46 15.01
N TRP A 131 -2.16 6.97 15.15
CA TRP A 131 -1.86 5.54 15.12
C TRP A 131 -2.53 4.81 16.29
N ARG A 132 -2.48 5.38 17.49
CA ARG A 132 -3.14 4.86 18.69
C ARG A 132 -4.66 4.79 18.50
N ILE A 133 -5.30 5.89 18.11
CA ILE A 133 -6.74 5.95 17.84
C ILE A 133 -7.13 4.93 16.76
N ARG A 134 -6.37 4.83 15.66
CA ARG A 134 -6.64 3.82 14.63
C ARG A 134 -6.44 2.39 15.13
N ALA A 135 -5.45 2.16 15.98
CA ALA A 135 -5.21 0.86 16.60
C ALA A 135 -6.33 0.49 17.58
N GLU A 136 -6.80 1.45 18.38
CA GLU A 136 -7.94 1.30 19.30
C GLU A 136 -9.24 1.07 18.54
N GLN A 137 -9.52 1.82 17.48
CA GLN A 137 -10.67 1.58 16.60
C GLN A 137 -10.61 0.19 15.98
N ARG A 138 -9.43 -0.25 15.51
CA ARG A 138 -9.23 -1.63 15.03
C ARG A 138 -9.43 -2.66 16.14
N ALA A 139 -8.98 -2.37 17.36
CA ALA A 139 -9.16 -3.25 18.52
C ALA A 139 -10.63 -3.33 18.96
N GLN A 140 -11.37 -2.21 18.95
CA GLN A 140 -12.80 -2.17 19.24
C GLN A 140 -13.61 -2.91 18.18
N MET A 141 -13.31 -2.70 16.89
CA MET A 141 -13.92 -3.48 15.80
C MET A 141 -13.63 -4.97 15.98
N ARG A 142 -12.40 -5.35 16.37
CA ARG A 142 -12.05 -6.74 16.71
C ARG A 142 -12.83 -7.24 17.93
N GLN A 143 -12.99 -6.45 18.98
CA GLN A 143 -13.77 -6.84 20.17
C GLN A 143 -15.27 -6.96 19.87
N GLN A 144 -15.83 -6.10 19.03
CA GLN A 144 -17.22 -6.22 18.56
C GLN A 144 -17.40 -7.48 17.72
N HIS A 145 -16.47 -7.77 16.81
CA HIS A 145 -16.45 -9.05 16.09
C HIS A 145 -16.32 -10.24 17.04
N VAL A 146 -15.43 -10.20 18.03
CA VAL A 146 -15.26 -11.26 19.04
C VAL A 146 -16.49 -11.39 19.93
N HIS A 147 -17.18 -10.30 20.28
CA HIS A 147 -18.42 -10.35 21.07
C HIS A 147 -19.59 -10.91 20.25
N HIS A 148 -19.71 -10.53 18.98
CA HIS A 148 -20.68 -11.12 18.06
C HIS A 148 -20.38 -12.62 17.83
N GLN A 149 -19.10 -12.98 17.71
CA GLN A 149 -18.63 -14.37 17.61
C GLN A 149 -18.79 -15.15 18.93
N ALA A 150 -18.64 -14.53 20.10
CA ALA A 150 -18.82 -15.19 21.39
C ALA A 150 -20.30 -15.42 21.73
N VAL A 151 -21.19 -14.51 21.30
CA VAL A 151 -22.64 -14.73 21.36
C VAL A 151 -23.06 -15.87 20.41
N GLN A 152 -22.40 -16.01 19.25
CA GLN A 152 -22.59 -17.14 18.34
C GLN A 152 -21.95 -18.46 18.85
N ALA A 153 -20.79 -18.40 19.49
CA ALA A 153 -20.09 -19.55 20.08
C ALA A 153 -20.66 -20.01 21.44
N ALA A 154 -21.42 -19.17 22.15
CA ALA A 154 -22.18 -19.62 23.31
C ALA A 154 -23.36 -20.53 22.94
N VAL A 155 -23.76 -20.54 21.66
CA VAL A 155 -24.82 -21.40 21.10
C VAL A 155 -24.24 -22.67 20.45
N GLY A 156 -22.95 -22.68 20.06
CA GLY A 156 -22.28 -23.86 19.50
C GLY A 156 -21.03 -24.20 20.32
N GLY A 157 -21.07 -25.32 21.06
CA GLY A 157 -20.01 -25.82 21.94
C GLY A 157 -18.64 -26.05 21.25
N GLU A 158 -17.72 -26.74 21.94
CA GLU A 158 -16.27 -26.92 21.67
C GLU A 158 -15.77 -26.87 20.19
N LEU A 159 -16.58 -27.28 19.21
CA LEU A 159 -16.37 -27.05 17.76
C LEU A 159 -16.16 -25.58 17.36
N ALA A 160 -16.82 -24.62 18.00
CA ALA A 160 -16.62 -23.19 17.73
C ALA A 160 -15.27 -22.68 18.24
N GLN A 161 -14.66 -23.34 19.24
CA GLN A 161 -13.30 -23.03 19.69
C GLN A 161 -12.26 -23.61 18.73
N LEU A 162 -12.50 -24.80 18.17
CA LEU A 162 -11.62 -25.43 17.18
C LEU A 162 -11.62 -24.67 15.83
N ALA A 163 -12.79 -24.17 15.39
CA ALA A 163 -12.93 -23.35 14.19
C ALA A 163 -12.35 -21.92 14.32
N ASN A 164 -12.23 -21.41 15.56
CA ASN A 164 -11.70 -20.06 15.83
C ASN A 164 -10.18 -20.01 16.08
N ASP A 165 -9.45 -21.12 15.87
CA ASP A 165 -7.99 -21.10 15.92
C ASP A 165 -7.41 -20.32 14.73
N ARG A 166 -7.15 -19.03 14.96
CA ARG A 166 -6.57 -18.07 14.02
C ARG A 166 -5.08 -18.31 13.73
N GLN A 167 -4.45 -19.36 14.27
CA GLN A 167 -3.08 -19.77 13.92
C GLN A 167 -3.01 -20.79 12.77
N ASN A 168 -4.13 -21.10 12.11
CA ASN A 168 -4.18 -22.01 10.94
C ASN A 168 -3.56 -21.47 9.63
N VAL A 169 -2.89 -20.31 9.62
CA VAL A 169 -2.16 -19.82 8.43
C VAL A 169 -0.83 -20.57 8.17
N HIS A 170 -0.44 -21.45 9.09
CA HIS A 170 0.74 -22.30 8.99
C HIS A 170 0.42 -23.80 8.90
N THR A 171 -0.84 -24.22 8.77
CA THR A 171 -1.15 -25.63 8.53
C THR A 171 -0.66 -26.04 7.14
N ALA A 172 -0.08 -27.26 7.04
CA ALA A 172 0.49 -27.77 5.79
C ALA A 172 -0.49 -27.70 4.61
N VAL A 173 -1.80 -27.84 4.88
CA VAL A 173 -2.88 -27.74 3.90
C VAL A 173 -3.01 -26.35 3.28
N VAL A 174 -2.93 -25.28 4.10
CA VAL A 174 -3.00 -23.89 3.61
C VAL A 174 -1.75 -23.56 2.81
N VAL A 175 -0.58 -23.94 3.32
CA VAL A 175 0.70 -23.77 2.63
C VAL A 175 0.69 -24.49 1.27
N GLN A 176 0.18 -25.72 1.22
CA GLN A 176 0.12 -26.51 -0.01
C GLN A 176 -0.78 -25.86 -1.07
N LYS A 177 -1.95 -25.37 -0.66
CA LYS A 177 -2.89 -24.71 -1.60
C LYS A 177 -2.37 -23.36 -2.08
N VAL A 178 -1.65 -22.64 -1.23
CA VAL A 178 -0.92 -21.42 -1.60
C VAL A 178 0.20 -21.75 -2.62
N LYS A 179 0.96 -22.84 -2.42
CA LYS A 179 1.95 -23.33 -3.40
C LYS A 179 1.31 -23.67 -4.75
N GLU A 180 0.19 -24.38 -4.77
CA GLU A 180 -0.56 -24.73 -6.00
C GLU A 180 -1.04 -23.47 -6.75
N THR A 181 -1.58 -22.51 -6.00
CA THR A 181 -2.02 -21.21 -6.53
C THR A 181 -0.84 -20.47 -7.17
N MET A 182 0.31 -20.44 -6.50
CA MET A 182 1.53 -19.82 -7.03
C MET A 182 2.05 -20.52 -8.29
N GLN A 183 2.02 -21.85 -8.33
CA GLN A 183 2.43 -22.60 -9.51
C GLN A 183 1.55 -22.29 -10.72
N LYS A 184 0.23 -22.14 -10.53
CA LYS A 184 -0.68 -21.70 -11.60
C LYS A 184 -0.35 -20.29 -12.08
N VAL A 185 -0.12 -19.35 -11.16
CA VAL A 185 0.27 -17.98 -11.51
C VAL A 185 1.58 -17.98 -12.31
N LEU A 186 2.55 -18.80 -11.94
CA LEU A 186 3.84 -18.92 -12.65
C LEU A 186 3.73 -19.52 -14.06
N GLN A 187 2.61 -20.16 -14.42
CA GLN A 187 2.37 -20.63 -15.80
C GLN A 187 2.01 -19.50 -16.76
N ILE A 188 1.69 -18.30 -16.24
CA ILE A 188 1.44 -17.12 -17.08
C ILE A 188 2.75 -16.77 -17.83
N PRO A 189 2.74 -16.72 -19.17
CA PRO A 189 3.94 -16.48 -19.94
C PRO A 189 4.47 -15.06 -19.68
N VAL A 190 5.75 -14.98 -19.32
CA VAL A 190 6.47 -13.71 -19.12
C VAL A 190 7.44 -13.50 -20.28
N PRO A 191 7.24 -12.46 -21.12
CA PRO A 191 8.15 -12.16 -22.20
C PRO A 191 9.58 -11.83 -21.69
N PRO A 192 10.64 -12.08 -22.47
CA PRO A 192 12.02 -11.85 -22.05
C PRO A 192 12.30 -10.45 -21.50
N GLU A 193 11.66 -9.42 -22.06
CA GLU A 193 11.81 -8.03 -21.64
C GLU A 193 11.16 -7.71 -20.28
N TYR A 194 10.43 -8.66 -19.68
CA TYR A 194 9.87 -8.56 -18.32
C TYR A 194 10.49 -9.56 -17.34
N GLN A 195 11.59 -10.21 -17.72
CA GLN A 195 12.35 -11.02 -16.77
C GLN A 195 12.90 -10.16 -15.64
N THR A 196 13.10 -10.77 -14.47
CA THR A 196 13.44 -10.09 -13.22
C THR A 196 14.59 -9.09 -13.35
N GLU A 197 15.62 -9.45 -14.12
CA GLU A 197 16.84 -8.67 -14.36
C GLU A 197 16.59 -7.32 -15.07
N THR A 198 15.49 -7.20 -15.81
CA THR A 198 15.18 -6.00 -16.60
C THR A 198 14.57 -4.87 -15.77
N LEU A 199 14.07 -5.17 -14.56
CA LEU A 199 13.31 -4.26 -13.69
C LEU A 199 12.09 -3.59 -14.36
N LYS A 200 11.69 -4.05 -15.55
CA LYS A 200 10.65 -3.40 -16.34
C LYS A 200 9.29 -3.48 -15.66
N THR A 201 8.94 -4.66 -15.13
CA THR A 201 7.70 -4.87 -14.36
C THR A 201 7.59 -3.93 -13.18
N SER A 202 8.61 -3.84 -12.34
CA SER A 202 8.57 -3.00 -11.14
C SER A 202 8.51 -1.51 -11.49
N GLY A 203 9.21 -1.08 -12.55
CA GLY A 203 9.13 0.28 -13.08
C GLY A 203 7.72 0.64 -13.60
N GLU A 204 7.12 -0.22 -14.41
CA GLU A 204 5.78 -0.02 -14.94
C GLU A 204 4.72 0.00 -13.82
N ILE A 205 4.79 -0.93 -12.86
CA ILE A 205 3.86 -0.95 -11.72
C ILE A 205 3.91 0.36 -10.93
N ILE A 206 5.11 0.88 -10.63
CA ILE A 206 5.27 2.12 -9.86
C ILE A 206 4.61 3.29 -10.59
N LEU A 207 4.81 3.39 -11.91
CA LEU A 207 4.31 4.48 -12.74
C LEU A 207 2.81 4.36 -13.01
N GLU A 208 2.36 3.18 -13.45
CA GLU A 208 0.99 2.96 -13.94
C GLU A 208 -0.02 2.73 -12.81
N CYS A 209 0.41 2.22 -11.65
CA CYS A 209 -0.47 2.00 -10.51
C CYS A 209 -0.42 3.14 -9.48
N GLY A 210 0.44 4.14 -9.69
CA GLY A 210 0.55 5.31 -8.80
C GLY A 210 0.93 4.96 -7.37
N LEU A 211 1.89 4.04 -7.20
CA LEU A 211 2.28 3.57 -5.87
C LEU A 211 2.84 4.70 -5.00
N SER A 212 2.53 4.66 -3.70
CA SER A 212 3.17 5.55 -2.74
C SER A 212 4.66 5.23 -2.62
N ARG A 213 5.49 6.21 -2.24
CA ARG A 213 6.94 6.01 -2.06
C ARG A 213 7.27 4.81 -1.16
N GLN A 214 6.49 4.63 -0.09
CA GLN A 214 6.70 3.53 0.87
C GLN A 214 6.32 2.16 0.29
N ALA A 215 5.19 2.08 -0.42
CA ALA A 215 4.75 0.84 -1.08
C ALA A 215 5.72 0.45 -2.20
N ALA A 216 6.15 1.42 -3.01
CA ALA A 216 7.13 1.23 -4.07
C ALA A 216 8.47 0.72 -3.52
N TRP A 217 8.96 1.31 -2.42
CA TRP A 217 10.21 0.90 -1.79
C TRP A 217 10.14 -0.53 -1.25
N GLN A 218 9.08 -0.88 -0.52
CA GLN A 218 8.93 -2.24 0.00
C GLN A 218 8.79 -3.27 -1.12
N MET A 219 7.95 -2.99 -2.11
CA MET A 219 7.79 -3.86 -3.27
C MET A 219 9.14 -4.08 -3.95
N MET A 220 9.92 -3.02 -4.16
CA MET A 220 11.25 -3.11 -4.78
C MET A 220 12.23 -3.91 -3.91
N ALA A 221 12.22 -3.72 -2.59
CA ALA A 221 13.08 -4.46 -1.68
C ALA A 221 12.82 -5.98 -1.75
N LYS A 222 11.55 -6.40 -1.90
CA LYS A 222 11.18 -7.80 -2.09
C LYS A 222 11.42 -8.31 -3.51
N TYR A 223 11.23 -7.45 -4.50
CA TYR A 223 11.47 -7.76 -5.91
C TYR A 223 12.96 -7.99 -6.21
N CYS A 224 13.85 -7.21 -5.60
CA CYS A 224 15.29 -7.41 -5.72
C CYS A 224 15.84 -8.46 -4.74
N GLY A 225 15.00 -9.01 -3.86
CA GLY A 225 15.39 -10.01 -2.88
C GLY A 225 15.54 -11.39 -3.50
N ASP A 226 16.56 -12.13 -3.07
CA ASP A 226 16.80 -13.52 -3.50
C ASP A 226 16.18 -14.56 -2.53
N GLU A 227 15.15 -14.15 -1.79
CA GLU A 227 14.46 -15.01 -0.81
C GLU A 227 13.82 -16.21 -1.53
N ASP A 228 14.11 -17.42 -1.06
CA ASP A 228 13.37 -18.62 -1.41
C ASP A 228 12.22 -18.80 -0.41
N ILE A 229 11.00 -18.74 -0.91
CA ILE A 229 9.78 -18.79 -0.10
C ILE A 229 9.01 -20.02 -0.58
N TYR A 230 8.60 -20.87 0.37
CA TYR A 230 7.84 -22.09 0.10
C TYR A 230 8.59 -23.12 -0.78
N ASP A 231 9.92 -23.06 -0.84
CA ASP A 231 10.77 -23.94 -1.67
C ASP A 231 10.42 -23.86 -3.17
N LEU A 232 9.94 -22.69 -3.61
CA LEU A 232 9.55 -22.41 -5.00
C LEU A 232 10.69 -21.78 -5.82
N GLY A 233 11.86 -21.66 -5.20
CA GLY A 233 13.10 -21.21 -5.80
C GLY A 233 13.41 -19.74 -5.52
N ARG A 234 14.66 -19.41 -5.80
CA ARG A 234 15.23 -18.07 -5.66
C ARG A 234 14.47 -16.99 -6.45
N GLY A 235 14.33 -15.82 -5.85
CA GLY A 235 13.65 -14.67 -6.45
C GLY A 235 12.16 -14.91 -6.75
N ILE A 236 11.50 -15.82 -6.02
CA ILE A 236 10.10 -16.21 -6.27
C ILE A 236 9.14 -15.03 -6.26
N TYR A 237 9.38 -14.04 -5.39
CA TYR A 237 8.55 -12.84 -5.32
C TYR A 237 8.54 -12.08 -6.64
N ALA A 238 9.70 -11.86 -7.25
CA ALA A 238 9.78 -11.17 -8.54
C ALA A 238 9.13 -11.96 -9.67
N ARG A 239 9.35 -13.28 -9.70
CA ARG A 239 8.76 -14.17 -10.71
C ARG A 239 7.22 -14.15 -10.64
N VAL A 240 6.66 -14.27 -9.44
CA VAL A 240 5.21 -14.18 -9.23
C VAL A 240 4.70 -12.79 -9.62
N LEU A 241 5.39 -11.71 -9.22
CA LEU A 241 4.97 -10.35 -9.57
C LEU A 241 4.99 -10.11 -11.10
N ASN A 242 5.98 -10.65 -11.81
CA ASN A 242 6.07 -10.59 -13.27
C ASN A 242 4.87 -11.26 -13.94
N SER A 243 4.56 -12.48 -13.52
CA SER A 243 3.39 -13.22 -14.00
C SER A 243 2.09 -12.48 -13.73
N VAL A 244 1.89 -11.99 -12.49
CA VAL A 244 0.71 -11.19 -12.12
C VAL A 244 0.60 -9.96 -13.01
N TRP A 245 1.69 -9.24 -13.23
CA TRP A 245 1.68 -8.05 -14.07
C TRP A 245 1.32 -8.34 -15.52
N GLN A 246 1.87 -9.41 -16.11
CA GLN A 246 1.50 -9.79 -17.48
C GLN A 246 0.02 -10.12 -17.60
N TYR A 247 -0.54 -10.81 -16.61
CA TYR A 247 -1.97 -11.07 -16.57
C TYR A 247 -2.80 -9.79 -16.52
N ILE A 248 -2.42 -8.85 -15.65
CA ILE A 248 -3.11 -7.55 -15.53
C ILE A 248 -3.08 -6.81 -16.86
N LYS A 249 -1.94 -6.81 -17.57
CA LYS A 249 -1.81 -6.12 -18.87
C LYS A 249 -2.66 -6.76 -19.96
N ALA A 250 -2.78 -8.08 -19.96
CA ALA A 250 -3.58 -8.81 -20.94
C ALA A 250 -5.09 -8.82 -20.60
N SER A 251 -5.47 -8.43 -19.38
CA SER A 251 -6.85 -8.52 -18.90
C SER A 251 -7.73 -7.38 -19.44
N PRO A 252 -8.99 -7.67 -19.82
CA PRO A 252 -9.98 -6.61 -20.11
C PRO A 252 -10.31 -5.75 -18.89
N HIS A 253 -10.01 -6.22 -17.68
CA HIS A 253 -10.24 -5.53 -16.41
C HIS A 253 -8.96 -4.86 -15.85
N ALA A 254 -7.97 -4.58 -16.71
CA ALA A 254 -6.67 -4.05 -16.31
C ALA A 254 -6.74 -2.82 -15.37
N ALA A 255 -7.68 -1.90 -15.61
CA ALA A 255 -7.82 -0.69 -14.80
C ALA A 255 -8.20 -0.98 -13.34
N ASP A 256 -9.07 -1.95 -13.10
CA ASP A 256 -9.51 -2.32 -11.76
C ASP A 256 -8.46 -3.20 -11.07
N LEU A 257 -7.87 -4.14 -11.81
CA LEU A 257 -6.76 -4.95 -11.32
C LEU A 257 -5.55 -4.09 -10.89
N LYS A 258 -5.25 -3.00 -11.60
CA LYS A 258 -4.22 -2.02 -11.19
C LYS A 258 -4.55 -1.34 -9.87
N LYS A 259 -5.83 -1.01 -9.62
CA LYS A 259 -6.28 -0.43 -8.34
C LYS A 259 -6.15 -1.45 -7.20
N ILE A 260 -6.54 -2.70 -7.46
CA ILE A 260 -6.42 -3.80 -6.50
C ILE A 260 -4.94 -4.02 -6.16
N LEU A 261 -4.07 -4.13 -7.17
CA LEU A 261 -2.62 -4.24 -6.97
C LEU A 261 -2.09 -3.07 -6.13
N ALA A 262 -2.47 -1.83 -6.43
CA ALA A 262 -2.04 -0.66 -5.66
C ALA A 262 -2.51 -0.71 -4.20
N SER A 263 -3.70 -1.26 -3.94
CA SER A 263 -4.22 -1.46 -2.59
C SER A 263 -3.43 -2.54 -1.85
N GLU A 264 -3.24 -3.72 -2.47
CA GLU A 264 -2.49 -4.82 -1.88
C GLU A 264 -1.04 -4.43 -1.57
N MET A 265 -0.38 -3.67 -2.45
CA MET A 265 0.98 -3.16 -2.20
C MET A 265 1.05 -2.19 -1.01
N ARG A 266 -0.04 -1.47 -0.71
CA ARG A 266 -0.13 -0.58 0.45
C ARG A 266 -0.40 -1.36 1.73
N ASP A 267 -1.26 -2.37 1.64
CA ASP A 267 -1.66 -3.21 2.79
C ASP A 267 -0.56 -4.20 3.18
N ASN A 268 0.30 -4.54 2.22
CA ASN A 268 1.51 -5.33 2.42
C ASN A 268 2.54 -4.66 3.34
N ILE A 269 2.46 -3.34 3.58
CA ILE A 269 3.49 -2.60 4.30
C ILE A 269 3.73 -3.19 5.70
N GLY A 270 4.95 -3.67 5.95
CA GLY A 270 5.36 -4.28 7.22
C GLY A 270 4.97 -5.75 7.40
N MET A 271 4.43 -6.43 6.37
CA MET A 271 4.15 -7.86 6.40
C MET A 271 5.39 -8.71 6.10
N CYS A 272 5.41 -9.97 6.56
CA CYS A 272 6.45 -10.94 6.25
C CYS A 272 6.43 -11.36 4.76
N ALA A 273 7.50 -11.99 4.29
CA ALA A 273 7.67 -12.36 2.88
C ALA A 273 6.58 -13.32 2.37
N GLN A 274 6.21 -14.33 3.17
CA GLN A 274 5.12 -15.27 2.89
C GLN A 274 3.76 -14.56 2.75
N GLY A 275 3.48 -13.61 3.66
CA GLY A 275 2.26 -12.82 3.61
C GLY A 275 2.17 -11.92 2.38
N ASN A 276 3.28 -11.28 2.00
CA ASN A 276 3.35 -10.48 0.78
C ASN A 276 3.09 -11.34 -0.47
N LEU A 277 3.71 -12.52 -0.55
CA LEU A 277 3.59 -13.43 -1.70
C LEU A 277 2.15 -13.98 -1.84
N SER A 278 1.51 -14.31 -0.72
CA SER A 278 0.12 -14.78 -0.71
C SER A 278 -0.84 -13.69 -1.19
N ARG A 279 -0.64 -12.43 -0.77
CA ARG A 279 -1.44 -11.29 -1.24
C ARG A 279 -1.27 -10.97 -2.72
N LEU A 280 -0.10 -11.26 -3.32
CA LEU A 280 0.05 -11.14 -4.78
C LEU A 280 -0.92 -12.06 -5.53
N CYS A 281 -1.12 -13.28 -5.03
CA CYS A 281 -2.04 -14.24 -5.64
C CYS A 281 -3.50 -13.78 -5.51
N ASN A 282 -3.83 -13.10 -4.40
CA ASN A 282 -5.18 -12.56 -4.16
C ASN A 282 -5.59 -11.47 -5.16
N ILE A 283 -4.64 -10.76 -5.78
CA ILE A 283 -4.91 -9.74 -6.81
C ILE A 283 -5.71 -10.34 -7.98
N LEU A 284 -5.43 -11.60 -8.31
CA LEU A 284 -6.05 -12.30 -9.43
C LEU A 284 -7.26 -13.15 -9.02
N SER A 285 -7.61 -13.15 -7.72
CA SER A 285 -8.76 -13.88 -7.19
C SER A 285 -10.06 -13.32 -7.78
N GLY A 286 -10.88 -14.19 -8.35
CA GLY A 286 -12.10 -13.81 -9.06
C GLY A 286 -11.90 -13.29 -10.49
N TYR A 287 -10.66 -13.15 -10.97
CA TYR A 287 -10.35 -12.76 -12.35
C TYR A 287 -9.76 -13.92 -13.16
N MET A 288 -8.92 -14.74 -12.55
CA MET A 288 -8.36 -15.94 -13.19
C MET A 288 -9.15 -17.18 -12.79
N GLU A 289 -9.61 -17.93 -13.80
CA GLU A 289 -10.32 -19.19 -13.60
C GLU A 289 -9.42 -20.21 -12.89
N GLY A 290 -9.93 -20.81 -11.81
CA GLY A 290 -9.18 -21.79 -11.01
C GLY A 290 -8.25 -21.21 -9.93
N LEU A 291 -8.23 -19.88 -9.72
CA LEU A 291 -7.70 -19.25 -8.50
C LEU A 291 -8.84 -19.03 -7.49
N VAL A 292 -9.15 -20.05 -6.69
CA VAL A 292 -10.02 -19.90 -5.51
C VAL A 292 -9.13 -19.76 -4.28
N VAL A 293 -8.86 -18.53 -3.86
CA VAL A 293 -8.11 -18.22 -2.63
C VAL A 293 -9.05 -17.96 -1.45
N ASP A 294 -10.35 -18.25 -1.59
CA ASP A 294 -11.24 -18.32 -0.44
C ASP A 294 -10.94 -19.63 0.29
N VAL A 295 -9.92 -19.58 1.15
CA VAL A 295 -9.49 -20.72 1.97
C VAL A 295 -10.49 -20.86 3.10
N LYS A 296 -11.67 -21.38 2.78
CA LYS A 296 -12.47 -22.08 3.76
C LYS A 296 -11.78 -23.43 3.99
N SER A 297 -11.39 -23.69 5.22
CA SER A 297 -10.93 -25.01 5.65
C SER A 297 -11.97 -26.06 5.27
N LYS A 298 -11.56 -27.33 5.07
CA LYS A 298 -12.52 -28.41 4.80
C LYS A 298 -13.64 -28.43 5.85
N ASN A 299 -13.32 -28.12 7.10
CA ASN A 299 -14.26 -28.04 8.21
C ASN A 299 -15.24 -26.86 8.07
N GLU A 300 -14.81 -25.70 7.58
CA GLU A 300 -15.71 -24.58 7.27
C GLU A 300 -16.65 -24.91 6.11
N VAL A 301 -16.16 -25.60 5.07
CA VAL A 301 -17.00 -26.03 3.93
C VAL A 301 -18.02 -27.08 4.37
N ILE A 302 -17.63 -28.03 5.22
CA ILE A 302 -18.53 -29.02 5.81
C ILE A 302 -19.58 -28.32 6.68
N GLY A 303 -19.16 -27.43 7.59
CA GLY A 303 -20.06 -26.68 8.47
C GLY A 303 -21.10 -25.86 7.70
N GLU A 304 -20.70 -25.16 6.64
CA GLU A 304 -21.62 -24.39 5.79
C GLU A 304 -22.62 -25.26 5.02
N ARG A 305 -22.19 -26.46 4.58
CA ARG A 305 -23.05 -27.39 3.83
C ARG A 305 -24.01 -28.17 4.73
N LEU A 306 -23.65 -28.39 5.98
CA LEU A 306 -24.49 -29.08 6.97
C LEU A 306 -25.47 -28.13 7.67
N ALA A 307 -25.11 -26.85 7.83
CA ALA A 307 -25.97 -25.84 8.46
C ALA A 307 -27.42 -25.76 7.91
N PRO A 308 -27.68 -25.72 6.59
CA PRO A 308 -29.07 -25.66 6.08
C PRO A 308 -29.81 -27.00 6.21
N LEU A 309 -29.13 -28.10 6.52
CA LEU A 309 -29.79 -29.39 6.76
C LEU A 309 -30.49 -29.42 8.12
N MET A 310 -30.10 -28.56 9.06
CA MET A 310 -30.74 -28.41 10.38
C MET A 310 -32.22 -28.05 10.29
N ASP A 311 -32.64 -27.43 9.18
CA ASP A 311 -34.03 -27.03 8.93
C ASP A 311 -34.91 -28.21 8.47
N ILE A 312 -34.35 -29.42 8.30
CA ILE A 312 -35.10 -30.64 7.99
C ILE A 312 -35.63 -31.22 9.31
N ASP A 313 -36.96 -31.32 9.45
CA ASP A 313 -37.64 -31.78 10.67
C ASP A 313 -37.39 -33.26 10.98
N ASN A 314 -37.21 -34.11 9.95
CA ASN A 314 -36.99 -35.53 10.13
C ASN A 314 -35.50 -35.84 10.34
N ALA A 315 -35.14 -36.30 11.54
CA ALA A 315 -33.77 -36.60 11.94
C ALA A 315 -33.09 -37.68 11.07
N GLU A 316 -33.82 -38.72 10.64
CA GLU A 316 -33.25 -39.78 9.78
C GLU A 316 -32.96 -39.24 8.37
N GLU A 317 -33.86 -38.43 7.83
CA GLU A 317 -33.70 -37.80 6.51
C GLU A 317 -32.57 -36.77 6.51
N ARG A 318 -32.45 -36.02 7.61
CA ARG A 318 -31.38 -35.05 7.86
C ARG A 318 -30.01 -35.71 8.00
N ALA A 319 -29.91 -36.81 8.76
CA ALA A 319 -28.68 -37.58 8.90
C ALA A 319 -28.27 -38.24 7.57
N ALA A 320 -29.21 -38.78 6.80
CA ALA A 320 -28.95 -39.34 5.48
C ALA A 320 -28.50 -38.26 4.48
N ALA A 321 -29.06 -37.04 4.55
CA ALA A 321 -28.60 -35.90 3.75
C ALA A 321 -27.20 -35.42 4.15
N GLY A 322 -26.91 -35.37 5.46
CA GLY A 322 -25.59 -35.06 5.98
C GLY A 322 -24.54 -36.07 5.54
N LEU A 323 -24.86 -37.37 5.58
CA LEU A 323 -23.96 -38.44 5.16
C LEU A 323 -23.60 -38.30 3.67
N ARG A 324 -24.59 -38.02 2.80
CA ARG A 324 -24.33 -37.75 1.38
C ARG A 324 -23.38 -36.57 1.18
N VAL A 325 -23.52 -35.50 1.98
CA VAL A 325 -22.60 -34.35 1.92
C VAL A 325 -21.18 -34.73 2.34
N LEU A 326 -21.03 -35.56 3.38
CA LEU A 326 -19.72 -36.02 3.84
C LEU A 326 -19.04 -36.97 2.84
N GLU A 327 -19.82 -37.86 2.20
CA GLU A 327 -19.36 -38.74 1.13
C GLU A 327 -18.95 -37.95 -0.13
N GLU A 328 -19.77 -36.98 -0.55
CA GLU A 328 -19.43 -36.06 -1.65
C GLU A 328 -18.12 -35.30 -1.40
N LEU A 329 -17.88 -34.90 -0.15
CA LEU A 329 -16.66 -34.19 0.27
C LEU A 329 -15.49 -35.13 0.59
N HIS A 330 -15.67 -36.45 0.40
CA HIS A 330 -14.66 -37.49 0.62
C HIS A 330 -14.08 -37.44 2.05
N VAL A 331 -14.93 -37.18 3.05
CA VAL A 331 -14.55 -37.23 4.46
C VAL A 331 -14.32 -38.70 4.86
N PRO A 332 -13.26 -39.05 5.62
CA PRO A 332 -13.04 -40.42 6.07
C PRO A 332 -14.21 -40.92 6.93
N ASN A 333 -14.63 -42.17 6.72
CA ASN A 333 -15.78 -42.77 7.42
C ASN A 333 -15.64 -42.74 8.96
N GLU A 334 -14.41 -42.80 9.45
CA GLU A 334 -14.06 -42.73 10.88
C GLU A 334 -14.42 -41.37 11.51
N GLU A 335 -14.52 -40.31 10.70
CA GLU A 335 -14.86 -38.96 11.13
C GLU A 335 -16.35 -38.63 10.94
N HIS A 336 -17.14 -39.50 10.29
CA HIS A 336 -18.53 -39.20 9.95
C HIS A 336 -19.41 -39.03 11.18
N ASP A 337 -19.24 -39.88 12.19
CA ASP A 337 -20.02 -39.83 13.42
C ASP A 337 -19.88 -38.48 14.13
N ILE A 338 -18.69 -37.88 14.09
CA ILE A 338 -18.39 -36.57 14.70
C ILE A 338 -19.23 -35.45 14.06
N TRP A 339 -19.51 -35.55 12.77
CA TRP A 339 -20.24 -34.53 12.00
C TRP A 339 -21.74 -34.79 11.92
N LEU A 340 -22.18 -36.06 12.00
CA LEU A 340 -23.58 -36.45 11.91
C LEU A 340 -24.29 -36.43 13.26
N GLN A 341 -23.58 -36.66 14.36
CA GLN A 341 -24.16 -36.66 15.70
C GLN A 341 -24.94 -35.37 16.04
N PRO A 342 -24.43 -34.15 15.74
CA PRO A 342 -25.19 -32.92 15.97
C PRO A 342 -26.47 -32.79 15.12
N LEU A 343 -26.51 -33.43 13.94
CA LEU A 343 -27.70 -33.46 13.08
C LEU A 343 -28.74 -34.45 13.58
N ILE A 344 -28.37 -35.42 14.40
CA ILE A 344 -29.30 -36.42 14.97
C ILE A 344 -29.89 -35.90 16.29
N GLU A 345 -29.11 -35.13 17.05
CA GLU A 345 -29.48 -34.65 18.39
C GLU A 345 -30.21 -33.30 18.42
N ALA A 346 -30.31 -32.61 17.28
CA ALA A 346 -31.02 -31.34 17.11
C ALA A 346 -32.54 -31.51 16.93
#